data_AF-A0A2N6SKS0-F1
#
_entry.id   AF-A0A2N6SKS0-F1
#
_cell.length_a   1.000
_cell.length_b   1.000
_cell.length_c   1.000
_cell.angle_alpha   90.00
_cell.angle_beta   90.00
_cell.angle_gamma   90.00
#
_symmetry.space_group_name_H-M   'P 1'
#
loop_
_entity.id
_entity.type
_entity.pdbx_description
1 polymer ?
#
loop_
_entity_poly.entity_id
_entity_poly.type
_entity_poly.pdbx_seq_one_letter_code
_entity_poly.pdbx_strand_id
1 'polypeptide(L)'
;HIAIGITEGGDREIIGFMIQNEESDDTWSIFFDYLKERGLQGTELIISDAHKGLVSAIRKSFTNASWQRCQVHFLRNIFTTIPKKNSKPFREAVKAIFKFTDINLAREAKKHLVEEYYDQKKYTKACETLDNGFEDAFQYTVLGSSHNRLKSTNLLERLNQEVRRREKIIRIFPNHASANRLIGAVLMDTHDEWISSTRKYIKFDQ
;
A
#
# COMPACT_ATOMS: atom_id res chain seq x y z
N HIS A 1 -0.15 9.47 -10.48
CA HIS A 1 0.08 9.28 -9.03
C HIS A 1 -1.08 9.87 -8.24
N ILE A 2 -1.60 9.14 -7.25
CA ILE A 2 -2.63 9.60 -6.30
C ILE A 2 -2.15 9.23 -4.90
N ALA A 3 -2.29 10.13 -3.94
CA ALA A 3 -1.97 9.91 -2.53
C ALA A 3 -3.19 10.16 -1.64
N ILE A 4 -3.32 9.32 -0.62
CA ILE A 4 -4.32 9.45 0.43
C ILE A 4 -3.57 9.57 1.76
N GLY A 5 -3.90 10.59 2.55
CA GLY A 5 -3.45 10.76 3.92
C GLY A 5 -4.44 10.17 4.91
N ILE A 6 -3.93 9.68 6.03
CA ILE A 6 -4.73 9.38 7.22
C ILE A 6 -4.21 10.28 8.34
N THR A 7 -5.07 11.11 8.91
CA THR A 7 -4.71 12.03 10.00
C THR A 7 -4.55 11.27 11.32
N GLU A 8 -3.92 11.91 12.31
CA GLU A 8 -3.85 11.39 13.69
C GLU A 8 -5.25 11.13 14.28
N GLY A 9 -6.24 11.95 13.90
CA GLY A 9 -7.65 11.77 14.24
C GLY A 9 -8.32 10.59 13.53
N GLY A 10 -7.61 9.92 12.63
CA GLY A 10 -8.09 8.77 11.87
C GLY A 10 -9.01 9.11 10.71
N ASP A 11 -9.05 10.36 10.27
CA ASP A 11 -9.76 10.78 9.05
C ASP A 11 -8.94 10.43 7.82
N ARG A 12 -9.62 10.20 6.70
CA ARG A 12 -8.96 9.93 5.41
C ARG A 12 -9.15 11.12 4.48
N GLU A 13 -8.09 11.50 3.80
CA GLU A 13 -8.08 12.67 2.93
C GLU A 13 -7.34 12.37 1.64
N ILE A 14 -7.81 12.92 0.52
CA ILE A 14 -7.06 12.86 -0.73
C ILE A 14 -6.09 14.04 -0.72
N ILE A 15 -4.82 13.76 -0.50
CA ILE A 15 -3.81 14.82 -0.27
C ILE A 15 -3.17 15.32 -1.57
N GLY A 16 -3.30 14.54 -2.66
CA GLY A 16 -2.90 15.02 -3.97
C GLY A 16 -3.02 13.97 -5.06
N PHE A 17 -3.02 14.48 -6.30
CA PHE A 17 -2.85 13.66 -7.49
C PHE A 17 -2.02 14.43 -8.52
N MET A 18 -1.35 13.69 -9.39
CA MET A 18 -0.56 14.24 -10.47
C MET A 18 -0.56 13.25 -11.64
N ILE A 19 -0.90 13.73 -12.83
CA ILE A 19 -0.79 12.93 -14.05
C ILE A 19 0.68 12.91 -14.47
N GLN A 20 1.21 11.72 -14.68
CA GLN A 20 2.58 11.47 -15.10
C GLN A 20 2.57 10.50 -16.27
N ASN A 21 3.55 10.63 -17.17
CA ASN A 21 3.62 9.79 -18.36
C ASN A 21 4.19 8.39 -18.07
N GLU A 22 5.01 8.28 -17.01
CA GLU A 22 5.67 7.04 -16.63
C GLU A 22 5.81 6.92 -15.10
N GLU A 23 5.96 5.68 -14.62
CA GLU A 23 6.26 5.38 -13.22
C GLU A 23 7.78 5.21 -13.04
N SER A 24 8.46 6.29 -12.63
CA SER A 24 9.90 6.30 -12.37
C SER A 24 10.21 6.88 -10.99
N ASP A 25 11.44 6.68 -10.51
CA ASP A 25 11.93 7.31 -9.28
C ASP A 25 11.78 8.84 -9.31
N ASP A 26 12.07 9.44 -10.47
CA ASP A 26 11.97 10.89 -10.67
C ASP A 26 10.52 11.37 -10.63
N THR A 27 9.58 10.67 -11.30
CA THR A 27 8.16 11.11 -11.30
C THR A 27 7.52 10.96 -9.92
N TRP A 28 7.96 9.99 -9.11
CA TRP A 28 7.55 9.88 -7.72
C TRP A 28 8.15 10.97 -6.84
N SER A 29 9.44 11.28 -7.02
CA SER A 29 10.12 12.35 -6.26
C SER A 29 9.45 13.70 -6.51
N ILE A 30 9.17 14.04 -7.77
CA ILE A 30 8.41 15.25 -8.16
C ILE A 30 7.05 15.28 -7.47
N PHE A 31 6.34 14.15 -7.43
CA PHE A 31 5.04 14.08 -6.78
C PHE A 31 5.13 14.26 -5.26
N PHE A 32 6.15 13.71 -4.61
CA PHE A 32 6.36 13.89 -3.17
C PHE A 32 6.76 15.31 -2.81
N ASP A 33 7.61 15.95 -3.61
CA ASP A 33 7.98 17.35 -3.41
C ASP A 33 6.75 18.26 -3.59
N TYR A 34 5.92 17.99 -4.59
CA TYR A 34 4.62 18.66 -4.75
C TYR A 34 3.72 18.52 -3.50
N LEU A 35 3.68 17.36 -2.85
CA LEU A 35 2.90 17.19 -1.61
C LEU A 35 3.49 18.00 -0.45
N LYS A 36 4.82 18.00 -0.30
CA LYS A 36 5.51 18.75 0.76
C LYS A 36 5.39 20.26 0.59
N GLU A 37 5.51 20.77 -0.63
CA GLU A 37 5.32 22.20 -0.95
C GLU A 37 3.91 22.67 -0.59
N ARG A 38 2.93 21.77 -0.62
CA ARG A 38 1.55 22.01 -0.18
C ARG A 38 1.34 21.87 1.33
N GLY A 39 2.39 21.58 2.09
CA GLY A 39 2.36 21.49 3.55
C GLY A 39 2.30 20.08 4.13
N LEU A 40 2.52 19.02 3.34
CA LEU A 40 2.65 17.67 3.90
C LEU A 40 3.89 17.59 4.81
N GLN A 41 3.66 17.34 6.09
CA GLN A 41 4.69 17.20 7.13
C GLN A 41 4.26 16.15 8.16
N GLY A 42 5.19 15.74 9.03
CA GLY A 42 4.88 14.79 10.11
C GLY A 42 4.49 13.39 9.64
N THR A 43 4.92 12.97 8.44
CA THR A 43 4.58 11.64 7.93
C THR A 43 5.34 10.56 8.70
N GLU A 44 4.62 9.69 9.41
CA GLU A 44 5.21 8.59 10.20
C GLU A 44 5.26 7.26 9.42
N LEU A 45 4.26 7.01 8.57
CA LEU A 45 4.11 5.75 7.82
C LEU A 45 3.69 6.00 6.38
N ILE A 46 4.35 5.32 5.45
CA ILE A 46 3.96 5.28 4.04
C ILE A 46 3.70 3.83 3.65
N ILE A 47 2.50 3.53 3.16
CA ILE A 47 2.11 2.20 2.70
C ILE A 47 1.96 2.21 1.18
N SER A 48 2.72 1.38 0.48
CA SER A 48 2.65 1.27 -0.98
C SER A 48 2.87 -0.17 -1.45
N ASP A 49 2.78 -0.42 -2.76
CA ASP A 49 3.44 -1.60 -3.31
C ASP A 49 4.98 -1.46 -3.24
N ALA A 50 5.71 -2.50 -3.65
CA ALA A 50 7.16 -2.49 -3.63
C ALA A 50 7.77 -2.26 -5.02
N HIS A 51 7.16 -1.38 -5.84
CA HIS A 51 7.78 -0.95 -7.08
C HIS A 51 9.11 -0.24 -6.79
N LYS A 52 10.20 -0.66 -7.44
CA LYS A 52 11.56 -0.21 -7.09
C LYS A 52 11.73 1.31 -7.13
N GLY A 53 11.20 1.96 -8.16
CA GLY A 53 11.26 3.42 -8.29
C GLY A 53 10.47 4.16 -7.20
N LEU A 54 9.33 3.60 -6.80
CA LEU A 54 8.51 4.19 -5.72
C LEU A 54 9.20 4.06 -4.36
N VAL A 55 9.73 2.88 -4.04
CA VAL A 55 10.42 2.64 -2.76
C VAL A 55 11.68 3.49 -2.64
N SER A 56 12.44 3.61 -3.73
CA SER A 56 13.63 4.47 -3.78
C SER A 56 13.25 5.94 -3.55
N ALA A 57 12.24 6.46 -4.24
CA ALA A 57 11.75 7.83 -4.06
C ALA A 57 11.24 8.06 -2.62
N ILE A 58 10.48 7.12 -2.05
CA ILE A 58 10.01 7.22 -0.65
C ILE A 58 11.18 7.39 0.31
N ARG A 59 12.21 6.52 0.20
CA ARG A 59 13.38 6.56 1.10
C ARG A 59 14.18 7.86 0.97
N LYS A 60 14.23 8.46 -0.22
CA LYS A 60 14.88 9.76 -0.45
C LYS A 60 14.05 10.91 0.11
N SER A 61 12.74 10.90 -0.14
CA SER A 61 11.85 12.00 0.19
C SER A 61 11.44 12.01 1.67
N PHE A 62 11.32 10.87 2.34
CA PHE A 62 10.78 10.77 3.70
C PHE A 62 11.75 10.02 4.61
N THR A 63 12.80 10.70 5.08
CA THR A 63 13.87 10.09 5.89
C THR A 63 13.46 9.71 7.30
N ASN A 64 12.40 10.34 7.84
CA ASN A 64 11.88 10.10 9.19
C ASN A 64 10.59 9.27 9.19
N ALA A 65 10.18 8.73 8.03
CA ALA A 65 8.98 7.91 7.91
C ALA A 65 9.35 6.44 7.72
N SER A 66 8.61 5.55 8.35
CA SER A 66 8.67 4.12 8.06
C SER A 66 7.97 3.83 6.73
N TRP A 67 8.60 3.01 5.89
CA TRP A 67 7.96 2.50 4.68
C TRP A 67 7.45 1.09 4.90
N GLN A 68 6.16 0.88 4.64
CA GLN A 68 5.53 -0.42 4.66
C GLN A 68 5.16 -0.92 3.26
N ARG A 69 5.51 -2.17 2.99
CA ARG A 69 4.97 -2.92 1.87
C ARG A 69 3.54 -3.37 2.15
N CYS A 70 2.62 -3.06 1.24
CA CYS A 70 1.24 -3.55 1.27
C CYS A 70 1.16 -5.08 1.34
N GLN A 71 0.53 -5.62 2.39
CA GLN A 71 0.49 -7.07 2.64
C GLN A 71 -0.33 -7.81 1.58
N VAL A 72 -1.37 -7.20 1.02
CA VAL A 72 -2.17 -7.80 -0.06
C VAL A 72 -1.33 -8.02 -1.32
N HIS A 73 -0.54 -7.02 -1.70
CA HIS A 73 0.38 -7.12 -2.82
C HIS A 73 1.51 -8.12 -2.53
N PHE A 74 2.02 -8.11 -1.30
CA PHE A 74 3.07 -9.03 -0.91
C PHE A 74 2.61 -10.50 -0.93
N LEU A 75 1.44 -10.81 -0.38
CA LEU A 75 0.81 -12.13 -0.45
C LEU A 75 0.62 -12.59 -1.91
N ARG A 76 0.19 -11.68 -2.80
CA ARG A 76 0.08 -11.99 -4.23
C ARG A 76 1.43 -12.38 -4.82
N ASN A 77 2.50 -11.65 -4.49
CA ASN A 77 3.86 -11.92 -4.97
C ASN A 77 4.41 -13.27 -4.44
N ILE A 78 4.11 -13.62 -3.19
CA ILE A 78 4.49 -14.93 -2.63
C ILE A 78 3.73 -16.06 -3.36
N PHE A 79 2.45 -15.86 -3.67
CA PHE A 79 1.62 -16.91 -4.27
C PHE A 79 1.76 -17.06 -5.79
N THR A 80 2.43 -16.13 -6.48
CA THR A 80 2.70 -16.27 -7.92
C THR A 80 3.79 -17.29 -8.22
N THR A 81 4.68 -17.58 -7.26
CA THR A 81 5.82 -18.49 -7.44
C THR A 81 5.50 -19.94 -7.09
N ILE A 82 4.27 -20.24 -6.64
CA ILE A 82 3.86 -21.57 -6.20
C ILE A 82 2.78 -22.17 -7.12
N PRO A 83 2.73 -23.50 -7.29
CA PRO A 83 1.66 -24.16 -8.04
C PRO A 83 0.27 -23.84 -7.48
N LYS A 84 -0.76 -23.77 -8.35
CA LYS A 84 -2.16 -23.57 -7.90
C LYS A 84 -2.74 -24.83 -7.25
N LYS A 85 -2.41 -26.01 -7.78
CA LYS A 85 -2.84 -27.31 -7.24
C LYS A 85 -1.94 -27.71 -6.06
N ASN A 86 -2.52 -28.39 -5.07
CA ASN A 86 -1.79 -28.98 -3.92
C ASN A 86 -0.93 -27.99 -3.12
N SER A 87 -1.29 -26.70 -3.10
CA SER A 87 -0.62 -25.66 -2.30
C SER A 87 -1.52 -25.01 -1.25
N LYS A 88 -2.73 -25.57 -1.06
CA LYS A 88 -3.70 -25.03 -0.10
C LYS A 88 -3.13 -24.95 1.33
N PRO A 89 -2.48 -26.00 1.89
CA PRO A 89 -1.92 -25.92 3.25
C PRO A 89 -0.88 -24.80 3.39
N PHE A 90 0.09 -24.73 2.47
CA PHE A 90 1.09 -23.66 2.44
C PHE A 90 0.47 -22.26 2.36
N ARG A 91 -0.52 -22.06 1.47
CA ARG A 91 -1.21 -20.77 1.32
C ARG A 91 -1.95 -20.35 2.59
N GLU A 92 -2.57 -21.31 3.28
CA GLU A 92 -3.29 -21.06 4.53
C GLU A 92 -2.32 -20.73 5.67
N ALA A 93 -1.20 -21.46 5.76
CA ALA A 93 -0.13 -21.18 6.72
C ALA A 93 0.47 -19.78 6.52
N VAL A 94 0.81 -19.40 5.27
CA VAL A 94 1.30 -18.05 4.97
C VAL A 94 0.27 -16.99 5.35
N LYS A 95 -1.02 -17.18 4.99
CA LYS A 95 -2.07 -16.24 5.36
C LYS A 95 -2.25 -16.10 6.88
N ALA A 96 -2.03 -17.17 7.64
CA ALA A 96 -2.13 -17.13 9.10
C ALA A 96 -1.08 -16.19 9.71
N ILE A 97 0.14 -16.15 9.17
CA ILE A 97 1.20 -15.23 9.61
C ILE A 97 0.72 -13.77 9.58
N PHE A 98 0.05 -13.35 8.50
CA PHE A 98 -0.41 -11.96 8.35
C PHE A 98 -1.65 -11.60 9.19
N LYS A 99 -2.24 -12.57 9.90
CA LYS A 99 -3.32 -12.32 10.87
C LYS A 99 -2.80 -11.84 12.21
N PHE A 100 -1.55 -12.13 12.55
CA PHE A 100 -0.94 -11.63 13.78
C PHE A 100 -0.89 -10.10 13.78
N THR A 101 -1.05 -9.54 14.97
CA THR A 101 -0.87 -8.11 15.28
C THR A 101 0.43 -7.86 16.03
N ASP A 102 0.97 -8.88 16.71
CA ASP A 102 2.31 -8.89 17.29
C ASP A 102 3.33 -9.39 16.25
N ILE A 103 4.33 -8.56 15.95
CA ILE A 103 5.38 -8.89 14.99
C ILE A 103 6.27 -10.04 15.47
N ASN A 104 6.48 -10.23 16.77
CA ASN A 104 7.33 -11.31 17.30
C ASN A 104 6.65 -12.66 17.11
N LEU A 105 5.35 -12.77 17.41
CA LEU A 105 4.58 -13.98 17.11
C LEU A 105 4.53 -14.27 15.61
N ALA A 106 4.42 -13.22 14.78
CA ALA A 106 4.48 -13.36 13.33
C ALA A 106 5.86 -13.86 12.84
N ARG A 107 6.97 -13.41 13.45
CA ARG A 107 8.33 -13.88 13.16
C ARG A 107 8.52 -15.35 13.51
N GLU A 108 8.02 -15.78 14.66
CA GLU A 108 8.06 -17.19 15.06
C GLU A 108 7.28 -18.07 14.10
N ALA A 109 6.04 -17.69 13.77
CA ALA A 109 5.22 -18.41 12.79
C ALA A 109 5.87 -18.45 11.40
N LYS A 110 6.52 -17.36 10.97
CA LYS A 110 7.32 -17.33 9.73
C LYS A 110 8.47 -18.32 9.79
N LYS A 111 9.25 -18.32 10.87
CA LYS A 111 10.40 -19.21 11.04
C LYS A 111 9.99 -20.67 10.90
N HIS A 112 8.95 -21.09 11.62
CA HIS A 112 8.42 -22.46 11.52
C HIS A 112 7.95 -22.83 10.12
N LEU A 113 7.25 -21.91 9.44
CA LEU A 113 6.82 -22.14 8.06
C LEU A 113 8.00 -22.31 7.10
N VAL A 114 9.04 -21.48 7.25
CA VAL A 114 10.24 -21.61 6.41
C VAL A 114 10.93 -22.95 6.68
N GLU A 115 11.12 -23.33 7.94
CA GLU A 115 11.70 -24.63 8.32
C GLU A 115 10.93 -25.82 7.73
N GLU A 116 9.59 -25.79 7.73
CA GLU A 116 8.76 -26.89 7.21
C GLU A 116 8.77 -27.01 5.66
N TYR A 117 8.87 -25.89 4.95
CA TYR A 117 8.61 -25.84 3.51
C TYR A 117 9.82 -25.51 2.63
N TYR A 118 10.92 -24.98 3.17
CA TYR A 118 12.04 -24.46 2.37
C TYR A 118 12.68 -25.51 1.45
N ASP A 119 12.89 -26.72 1.96
CA ASP A 119 13.54 -27.83 1.21
C ASP A 119 12.66 -28.39 0.09
N GLN A 120 11.38 -28.06 0.07
CA GLN A 120 10.49 -28.42 -1.02
C GLN A 120 10.69 -27.43 -2.17
N LYS A 121 11.34 -27.86 -3.26
CA LYS A 121 11.67 -27.05 -4.46
C LYS A 121 10.52 -26.17 -4.99
N LYS A 122 9.25 -26.61 -4.83
CA LYS A 122 8.05 -25.85 -5.25
C LYS A 122 7.72 -24.64 -4.36
N TYR A 123 8.30 -24.54 -3.16
CA TYR A 123 8.05 -23.48 -2.18
C TYR A 123 9.28 -22.66 -1.83
N THR A 124 10.51 -23.13 -2.12
CA THR A 124 11.76 -22.42 -1.82
C THR A 124 11.70 -20.93 -2.17
N LYS A 125 11.33 -20.59 -3.42
CA LYS A 125 11.22 -19.20 -3.87
C LYS A 125 10.16 -18.38 -3.11
N ALA A 126 9.07 -19.03 -2.69
CA ALA A 126 8.03 -18.38 -1.89
C ALA A 126 8.52 -18.11 -0.46
N CYS A 127 9.26 -19.04 0.14
CA CYS A 127 9.91 -18.86 1.43
C CYS A 127 10.95 -17.72 1.38
N GLU A 128 11.81 -17.70 0.36
CA GLU A 128 12.77 -16.59 0.14
C GLU A 128 12.05 -15.24 -0.03
N THR A 129 10.96 -15.22 -0.80
CA THR A 129 10.17 -13.99 -1.02
C THR A 129 9.53 -13.51 0.27
N LEU A 130 8.97 -14.44 1.06
CA LEU A 130 8.39 -14.17 2.37
C LEU A 130 9.46 -13.61 3.31
N ASP A 131 10.62 -14.27 3.43
CA ASP A 131 11.67 -13.89 4.36
C ASP A 131 12.25 -12.51 4.06
N ASN A 132 12.60 -12.25 2.79
CA ASN A 132 13.20 -10.99 2.35
C ASN A 132 12.27 -9.77 2.52
N GLY A 133 10.95 -9.96 2.42
CA GLY A 133 9.98 -8.86 2.47
C GLY A 133 9.16 -8.79 3.76
N PHE A 134 9.43 -9.67 4.73
CA PHE A 134 8.60 -9.80 5.93
C PHE A 134 8.62 -8.54 6.78
N GLU A 135 9.79 -8.03 7.11
CA GLU A 135 9.95 -6.86 7.99
C GLU A 135 9.29 -5.62 7.37
N ASP A 136 9.47 -5.41 6.06
CA ASP A 136 8.83 -4.32 5.32
C ASP A 136 7.29 -4.41 5.38
N ALA A 137 6.71 -5.61 5.55
CA ALA A 137 5.26 -5.80 5.56
C ALA A 137 4.59 -5.56 6.92
N PHE A 138 5.36 -5.38 8.00
CA PHE A 138 4.87 -5.25 9.38
C PHE A 138 5.20 -3.91 10.06
N GLN A 139 5.67 -2.91 9.32
CA GLN A 139 6.08 -1.62 9.89
C GLN A 139 4.97 -0.89 10.68
N TYR A 140 3.69 -1.09 10.38
CA TYR A 140 2.56 -0.53 11.13
C TYR A 140 2.57 -0.94 12.61
N THR A 141 3.12 -2.12 12.94
CA THR A 141 3.19 -2.62 14.32
C THR A 141 4.13 -1.81 15.20
N VAL A 142 5.14 -1.15 14.61
CA VAL A 142 6.10 -0.30 15.33
C VAL A 142 5.42 0.94 15.90
N LEU A 143 4.36 1.42 15.24
CA LEU A 143 3.57 2.58 15.69
C LEU A 143 2.55 2.22 16.79
N GLY A 144 2.64 1.02 17.38
CA GLY A 144 1.66 0.51 18.34
C GLY A 144 0.27 0.25 17.73
N SER A 145 0.10 0.49 16.43
CA SER A 145 -1.17 0.28 15.75
C SER A 145 -1.31 -1.16 15.28
N SER A 146 -2.41 -1.81 15.63
CA SER A 146 -2.76 -3.15 15.16
C SER A 146 -3.87 -3.13 14.10
N HIS A 147 -4.23 -1.94 13.61
CA HIS A 147 -5.45 -1.76 12.84
C HIS A 147 -5.34 -2.37 11.44
N ASN A 148 -6.28 -3.27 11.10
CA ASN A 148 -6.27 -4.04 9.84
C ASN A 148 -6.24 -3.17 8.56
N ARG A 149 -6.71 -1.92 8.61
CA ARG A 149 -6.68 -1.02 7.44
C ARG A 149 -5.25 -0.59 7.06
N LEU A 150 -4.32 -0.57 8.02
CA LEU A 150 -2.91 -0.26 7.76
C LEU A 150 -2.17 -1.41 7.06
N LYS A 151 -2.76 -2.59 6.94
CA LYS A 151 -2.13 -3.74 6.27
C LYS A 151 -2.17 -3.65 4.74
N SER A 152 -2.96 -2.75 4.16
CA SER A 152 -3.24 -2.76 2.72
C SER A 152 -3.48 -1.37 2.11
N THR A 153 -3.36 -1.29 0.79
CA THR A 153 -3.70 -0.11 -0.02
C THR A 153 -5.13 -0.17 -0.57
N ASN A 154 -6.02 -1.00 -0.02
CA ASN A 154 -7.36 -1.24 -0.57
C ASN A 154 -8.20 0.04 -0.77
N LEU A 155 -8.02 1.04 0.11
CA LEU A 155 -8.70 2.34 -0.03
C LEU A 155 -8.25 3.06 -1.31
N LEU A 156 -6.95 3.09 -1.56
CA LEU A 156 -6.36 3.66 -2.78
C LEU A 156 -6.78 2.87 -4.02
N GLU A 157 -6.79 1.54 -3.95
CA GLU A 157 -7.26 0.70 -5.07
C GLU A 157 -8.72 0.97 -5.44
N ARG A 158 -9.60 1.14 -4.43
CA ARG A 158 -11.00 1.50 -4.65
C ARG A 158 -11.12 2.88 -5.30
N LEU A 159 -10.36 3.87 -4.82
CA LEU A 159 -10.34 5.21 -5.40
C LEU A 159 -9.86 5.17 -6.86
N ASN A 160 -8.78 4.45 -7.15
CA ASN A 160 -8.28 4.23 -8.51
C ASN A 160 -9.35 3.59 -9.41
N GLN A 161 -10.16 2.66 -8.90
CA GLN A 161 -11.26 2.08 -9.67
C GLN A 161 -12.35 3.11 -10.00
N GLU A 162 -12.70 4.01 -9.08
CA GLU A 162 -13.69 5.07 -9.34
C GLU A 162 -13.21 6.06 -10.41
N VAL A 163 -11.91 6.36 -10.45
CA VAL A 163 -11.29 7.14 -11.51
C VAL A 163 -11.35 6.38 -12.85
N ARG A 164 -10.88 5.13 -12.87
CA ARG A 164 -10.85 4.29 -14.08
C ARG A 164 -12.24 4.08 -14.70
N ARG A 165 -13.30 4.02 -13.89
CA ARG A 165 -14.69 3.90 -14.40
C ARG A 165 -15.06 5.06 -15.31
N ARG A 166 -14.65 6.27 -14.97
CA ARG A 166 -14.97 7.49 -15.74
C ARG A 166 -14.00 7.71 -16.88
N GLU A 167 -12.72 7.42 -16.65
CA GLU A 167 -11.67 7.39 -17.69
C GLU A 167 -12.04 6.47 -18.86
N LYS A 168 -12.54 5.26 -18.56
CA LYS A 168 -12.91 4.24 -19.55
C LYS A 168 -13.98 4.72 -20.54
N ILE A 169 -14.85 5.64 -20.13
CA ILE A 169 -15.89 6.21 -21.00
C ILE A 169 -15.26 7.16 -22.02
N ILE A 170 -14.30 7.98 -21.59
CA ILE A 170 -13.62 8.98 -22.43
C ILE A 170 -12.68 8.32 -23.45
N ARG A 171 -12.03 7.21 -23.08
CA ARG A 171 -11.01 6.46 -23.86
C ARG A 171 -9.73 7.25 -24.15
N ILE A 172 -9.82 8.42 -24.77
CA ILE A 172 -8.66 9.25 -25.14
C ILE A 172 -8.97 10.70 -24.74
N PHE A 173 -8.10 11.28 -23.92
CA PHE A 173 -8.20 12.69 -23.56
C PHE A 173 -7.55 13.59 -24.62
N PRO A 174 -8.17 14.73 -24.96
CA PRO A 174 -7.59 15.67 -25.92
C PRO A 174 -6.33 16.36 -25.40
N ASN A 175 -6.15 16.50 -24.08
CA ASN A 175 -4.95 17.05 -23.45
C ASN A 175 -4.93 16.77 -21.93
N HIS A 176 -3.77 16.98 -21.29
CA HIS A 176 -3.60 16.80 -19.84
C HIS A 176 -4.57 17.65 -19.01
N ALA A 177 -4.90 18.88 -19.43
CA ALA A 177 -5.82 19.73 -18.69
C ALA A 177 -7.24 19.12 -18.61
N SER A 178 -7.71 18.51 -19.70
CA SER A 178 -8.99 17.79 -19.72
C SER A 178 -9.01 16.57 -18.80
N ALA A 179 -7.91 15.81 -18.77
CA ALA A 179 -7.75 14.67 -17.86
C ALA A 179 -7.70 15.14 -16.40
N ASN A 180 -6.94 16.19 -16.10
CA ASN A 180 -6.87 16.80 -14.77
C ASN A 180 -8.26 17.27 -14.29
N ARG A 181 -9.06 17.89 -15.16
CA ARG A 181 -10.42 18.31 -14.78
C ARG A 181 -11.32 17.13 -14.44
N LEU A 182 -11.33 16.09 -15.28
CA LEU A 182 -12.17 14.92 -15.01
C LEU A 182 -11.71 14.22 -13.73
N ILE A 183 -10.42 13.84 -13.66
CA ILE A 183 -9.88 13.11 -12.51
C ILE A 183 -10.03 13.95 -11.25
N GLY A 184 -9.69 15.23 -11.31
CA GLY A 184 -9.83 16.17 -10.20
C GLY A 184 -11.27 16.24 -9.68
N ALA A 185 -12.27 16.39 -10.56
CA ALA A 185 -13.67 16.42 -10.16
C ALA A 185 -14.10 15.14 -9.40
N VAL A 186 -13.66 13.97 -9.89
CA VAL A 186 -13.98 12.67 -9.26
C VAL A 186 -13.37 12.56 -7.87
N LEU A 187 -12.12 13.01 -7.75
CA LEU A 187 -11.41 13.00 -6.48
C LEU A 187 -12.06 14.00 -5.50
N MET A 188 -12.43 15.19 -5.95
CA MET A 188 -13.14 16.19 -5.15
C MET A 188 -14.47 15.64 -4.63
N ASP A 189 -15.32 15.09 -5.50
CA ASP A 189 -16.60 14.49 -5.11
C ASP A 189 -16.39 13.40 -4.04
N THR A 190 -15.39 12.53 -4.24
CA THR A 190 -15.09 11.44 -3.30
C THR A 190 -14.53 11.97 -1.98
N HIS A 191 -13.74 13.04 -2.01
CA HIS A 191 -13.16 13.66 -0.84
C HIS A 191 -14.22 14.37 0.00
N ASP A 192 -15.16 15.07 -0.63
CA ASP A 192 -16.28 15.73 0.03
C ASP A 192 -17.18 14.71 0.74
N GLU A 193 -17.43 13.55 0.13
CA GLU A 193 -18.10 12.42 0.79
C GLU A 193 -17.34 11.90 2.02
N TRP A 194 -16.01 11.96 2.00
CA TRP A 194 -15.18 11.49 3.12
C TRP A 194 -15.19 12.49 4.27
N ILE A 195 -15.01 13.78 3.99
CA ILE A 195 -14.99 14.84 5.01
C ILE A 195 -16.37 15.03 5.65
N SER A 196 -17.45 14.89 4.87
CA SER A 196 -18.83 14.97 5.39
C SER A 196 -19.21 13.77 6.28
N SER A 197 -18.42 12.69 6.26
CA SER A 197 -18.69 11.51 7.06
C SER A 197 -18.29 11.73 8.53
N THR A 198 -19.22 11.52 9.45
CA THR A 198 -18.94 11.51 10.90
C THR A 198 -18.14 10.29 11.37
N ARG A 199 -17.95 9.29 10.49
CA ARG A 199 -17.28 8.04 10.83
C ARG A 199 -15.79 8.11 10.47
N LYS A 200 -14.93 8.05 11.49
CA LYS A 200 -13.48 7.91 11.33
C LYS A 200 -13.11 6.69 10.47
N TYR A 201 -12.09 6.88 9.62
CA TYR A 201 -11.56 5.80 8.81
C TYR A 201 -10.72 4.82 9.65
N ILE A 202 -9.91 5.30 10.57
CA ILE A 202 -9.25 4.46 11.58
C ILE A 202 -9.65 5.01 12.95
N LYS A 203 -9.94 4.11 13.89
CA LYS A 203 -9.97 4.48 15.29
C LYS A 203 -8.67 3.96 15.86
N PHE A 204 -7.72 4.86 16.11
CA PHE A 204 -6.52 4.49 16.83
C PHE A 204 -6.92 4.24 18.28
N ASP A 205 -6.48 3.11 18.82
CA ASP A 205 -6.62 2.84 20.24
C ASP A 205 -5.69 3.85 20.95
N GLN A 206 -6.28 4.80 21.68
CA GLN A 206 -5.54 5.76 22.49
C GLN A 206 -4.95 5.08 23.72
#